data_AF-A0A1I5TRD7-F1
#
_entry.id   AF-A0A1I5TRD7-F1
#
_cell.length_a   1.000
_cell.length_b   1.000
_cell.length_c   1.000
_cell.angle_alpha   90.00
_cell.angle_beta   90.00
_cell.angle_gamma   90.00
#
_symmetry.space_group_name_H-M   'P 1'
#
loop_
_entity.id
_entity.type
_entity.pdbx_description
1 polymer ?
#
loop_
_entity_poly.entity_id
_entity_poly.type
_entity_poly.pdbx_seq_one_letter_code
_entity_poly.pdbx_strand_id
1 'polypeptide(L)'
;MSENKERLTYRPEPETRQKIEQWYEADNCRSMNEFIDKAVSFYADWLSANRNDMLPMAIASAMNGQLKILEKNLSSLSFRYAVELDMMMGIIADTMQLDWDDLKRRRTQSVKNVKQTNGRVSLEKRAQLWDEDDWSDDEWQS
;
A
#
# COMPACT_ATOMS: atom_id res chain seq x y z
N MET A 1 -23.91 -45.65 -22.21
CA MET A 1 -23.17 -44.96 -23.29
C MET A 1 -21.69 -45.19 -23.02
N SER A 2 -21.05 -46.07 -23.77
CA SER A 2 -19.64 -46.43 -23.58
C SER A 2 -18.75 -45.27 -24.03
N GLU A 3 -18.16 -44.58 -23.05
CA GLU A 3 -17.12 -43.56 -23.26
C GLU A 3 -15.96 -44.22 -24.02
N ASN A 4 -15.79 -43.85 -25.28
CA ASN A 4 -14.72 -44.33 -26.12
C ASN A 4 -13.43 -43.63 -25.66
N LYS A 5 -12.73 -44.21 -24.68
CA LYS A 5 -11.44 -43.72 -24.21
C LYS A 5 -10.39 -43.96 -25.29
N GLU A 6 -10.25 -42.99 -26.19
CA GLU A 6 -9.14 -42.97 -27.15
C GLU A 6 -7.82 -42.98 -26.38
N ARG A 7 -7.01 -44.00 -26.62
CA ARG A 7 -5.70 -44.14 -26.00
C ARG A 7 -4.71 -43.21 -26.68
N LEU A 8 -4.49 -42.04 -26.10
CA LEU A 8 -3.40 -41.16 -26.49
C LEU A 8 -2.06 -41.77 -26.05
N THR A 9 -1.15 -42.01 -26.98
CA THR A 9 0.22 -42.44 -26.65
C THR A 9 1.03 -41.21 -26.28
N TYR A 10 1.05 -40.87 -24.99
CA TYR A 10 1.81 -39.74 -24.46
C TYR A 10 3.22 -40.19 -24.06
N ARG A 11 4.25 -39.51 -24.58
CA ARG A 11 5.66 -39.80 -24.29
C ARG A 11 6.28 -38.58 -23.61
N PRO A 12 6.19 -38.46 -22.28
CA PRO A 12 6.74 -37.32 -21.55
C PRO A 12 8.28 -37.33 -21.60
N GLU A 13 8.90 -36.16 -21.58
CA GLU A 13 10.31 -36.02 -21.25
C GLU A 13 10.59 -36.58 -19.84
N PRO A 14 11.82 -37.06 -19.58
CA PRO A 14 12.17 -37.65 -18.29
C PRO A 14 11.94 -36.69 -17.12
N GLU A 15 12.15 -35.39 -17.31
CA GLU A 15 11.89 -34.37 -16.29
C GLU A 15 10.39 -34.20 -15.97
N THR A 16 9.53 -34.19 -17.00
CA THR A 16 8.08 -34.08 -16.83
C THR A 16 7.53 -35.32 -16.15
N ARG A 17 8.07 -36.49 -16.50
CA ARG A 17 7.68 -37.77 -15.90
C ARG A 17 7.99 -37.81 -14.40
N GLN A 18 9.17 -37.35 -14.00
CA GLN A 18 9.57 -37.29 -12.60
C GLN A 18 8.67 -36.34 -11.78
N LYS A 19 8.29 -35.20 -12.36
CA LYS A 19 7.32 -34.28 -11.73
C LYS A 19 5.94 -34.91 -11.59
N ILE A 20 5.46 -35.60 -12.62
CA ILE A 20 4.17 -36.29 -12.55
C ILE A 20 4.20 -37.36 -11.45
N GLU A 21 5.23 -38.19 -11.39
CA GLU A 21 5.36 -39.25 -10.36
C GLU A 21 5.43 -38.65 -8.94
N GLN A 22 6.11 -37.52 -8.75
CA GLN A 22 6.19 -36.82 -7.44
C GLN A 22 4.87 -36.19 -7.00
N TRP A 23 4.15 -35.53 -7.91
CA TRP A 23 2.97 -34.73 -7.56
C TRP A 23 1.66 -35.50 -7.67
N TYR A 24 1.64 -36.63 -8.39
CA TYR A 24 0.46 -37.49 -8.53
C TYR A 24 0.01 -38.08 -7.19
N GLU A 25 0.94 -38.53 -6.34
CA GLU A 25 0.62 -39.02 -5.00
C GLU A 25 0.23 -37.87 -4.04
N ALA A 26 0.88 -36.72 -4.19
CA ALA A 26 0.61 -35.53 -3.36
C ALA A 26 -0.80 -34.95 -3.62
N ASP A 27 -1.30 -35.03 -4.85
CA ASP A 27 -2.63 -34.55 -5.24
C ASP A 27 -3.75 -35.61 -5.06
N ASN A 28 -3.44 -36.74 -4.40
CA ASN A 28 -4.38 -37.83 -4.11
C ASN A 28 -5.13 -38.38 -5.36
N CYS A 29 -4.48 -38.35 -6.51
CA CYS A 29 -5.06 -38.86 -7.75
C CYS A 29 -5.00 -40.41 -7.76
N ARG A 30 -5.90 -41.09 -8.48
CA ARG A 30 -5.99 -42.57 -8.53
C ARG A 30 -5.29 -43.22 -9.71
N SER A 31 -4.90 -42.43 -10.72
CA SER A 31 -3.91 -42.86 -11.71
C SER A 31 -3.11 -41.68 -12.28
N MET A 32 -1.90 -41.98 -12.76
CA MET A 32 -1.06 -41.00 -13.45
C MET A 32 -1.79 -40.32 -14.63
N ASN A 33 -2.71 -41.05 -15.28
CA ASN A 33 -3.59 -40.50 -16.31
C ASN A 33 -4.60 -39.48 -15.75
N GLU A 34 -5.14 -39.70 -14.55
CA GLU A 34 -6.08 -38.76 -13.91
C GLU A 34 -5.40 -37.42 -13.57
N PHE A 35 -4.14 -37.47 -13.15
CA PHE A 35 -3.35 -36.26 -12.92
C PHE A 35 -3.06 -35.52 -14.22
N ILE A 36 -2.72 -36.24 -15.29
CA ILE A 36 -2.51 -35.65 -16.62
C ILE A 36 -3.81 -35.00 -17.12
N ASP A 37 -4.96 -35.66 -16.96
CA ASP A 37 -6.26 -35.14 -17.40
C ASP A 37 -6.68 -33.87 -16.63
N LYS A 38 -6.45 -33.85 -15.31
CA LYS A 38 -6.63 -32.65 -14.49
C LYS A 38 -5.68 -31.52 -14.89
N ALA A 39 -4.41 -31.83 -15.13
CA ALA A 39 -3.41 -30.83 -15.51
C ALA A 39 -3.74 -30.22 -16.89
N VAL A 40 -4.19 -31.03 -17.84
CA VAL A 40 -4.64 -30.58 -19.17
C VAL A 40 -5.90 -29.74 -19.06
N SER A 41 -6.89 -30.18 -18.27
CA SER A 41 -8.11 -29.42 -18.02
C SER A 41 -7.82 -28.07 -17.36
N PHE A 42 -6.96 -28.05 -16.34
CA PHE A 42 -6.51 -26.83 -15.68
C PHE A 42 -5.79 -25.87 -16.65
N TYR A 43 -4.94 -26.39 -17.52
CA TYR A 43 -4.24 -25.56 -18.51
C TYR A 43 -5.20 -25.01 -19.58
N ALA A 44 -6.20 -25.80 -20.00
CA ALA A 44 -7.26 -25.36 -20.90
C ALA A 44 -8.15 -24.29 -20.25
N ASP A 45 -8.54 -24.49 -18.99
CA ASP A 45 -9.30 -23.53 -18.20
C ASP A 45 -8.51 -22.23 -18.00
N TRP A 46 -7.22 -22.34 -17.68
CA TRP A 46 -6.31 -21.20 -17.59
C TRP A 46 -6.16 -20.47 -18.92
N LEU A 47 -6.01 -21.17 -20.04
CA LEU A 47 -5.98 -20.57 -21.38
C LEU A 47 -7.30 -19.86 -21.72
N SER A 48 -8.44 -20.43 -21.31
CA SER A 48 -9.76 -19.83 -21.50
C SER A 48 -9.93 -18.55 -20.67
N ALA A 49 -9.46 -18.57 -19.42
CA ALA A 49 -9.50 -17.43 -18.50
C ALA A 49 -8.51 -16.34 -18.91
N ASN A 50 -7.31 -16.73 -19.37
CA ASN A 50 -6.25 -15.82 -19.81
C ASN A 50 -6.53 -15.22 -21.20
N ARG A 51 -7.38 -15.85 -22.02
CA ARG A 51 -7.93 -15.20 -23.24
C ARG A 51 -9.09 -14.26 -22.94
N ASN A 52 -9.60 -14.26 -21.71
CA ASN A 52 -10.69 -13.41 -21.27
C ASN A 52 -10.10 -12.15 -20.61
N ASP A 53 -9.49 -11.28 -21.42
CA ASP A 53 -8.86 -10.01 -21.02
C ASP A 53 -9.78 -9.09 -20.18
N MET A 54 -11.10 -9.37 -20.20
CA MET A 54 -12.10 -8.63 -19.44
C MET A 54 -11.93 -8.69 -17.93
N LEU A 55 -11.50 -9.82 -17.34
CA LEU A 55 -11.43 -9.93 -15.87
C LEU A 55 -10.31 -9.06 -15.26
N PRO A 56 -9.05 -9.17 -15.71
CA PRO A 56 -7.99 -8.27 -15.24
C PRO A 56 -8.29 -6.79 -15.54
N MET A 57 -8.88 -6.50 -16.71
CA MET A 57 -9.22 -5.13 -17.11
C MET A 57 -10.34 -4.53 -16.24
N ALA A 58 -11.36 -5.32 -15.89
CA ALA A 58 -12.43 -4.89 -14.99
C ALA A 58 -11.90 -4.58 -13.58
N ILE A 59 -10.99 -5.42 -13.06
CA ILE A 59 -10.35 -5.19 -11.77
C ILE A 59 -9.52 -3.90 -11.80
N ALA A 60 -8.68 -3.72 -12.82
CA ALA A 60 -7.88 -2.51 -12.97
C ALA A 60 -8.75 -1.25 -13.11
N SER A 61 -9.86 -1.33 -13.84
CA SER A 61 -10.84 -0.25 -13.98
C SER A 61 -11.50 0.11 -12.65
N ALA A 62 -11.95 -0.90 -11.88
CA ALA A 62 -12.54 -0.70 -10.57
C ALA A 62 -11.55 -0.06 -9.58
N MET A 63 -10.30 -0.53 -9.55
CA MET A 63 -9.23 0.05 -8.73
C MET A 63 -8.96 1.51 -9.09
N ASN A 64 -8.82 1.82 -10.39
CA ASN A 64 -8.63 3.19 -10.85
C ASN A 64 -9.81 4.10 -10.50
N GLY A 65 -11.04 3.58 -10.58
CA GLY A 65 -12.24 4.29 -10.17
C GLY A 65 -12.23 4.65 -8.68
N GLN A 66 -11.91 3.68 -7.82
CA GLN A 66 -11.80 3.89 -6.38
C GLN A 66 -10.66 4.88 -6.03
N LEU A 67 -9.49 4.73 -6.66
CA LEU A 67 -8.36 5.66 -6.48
C LEU A 67 -8.74 7.09 -6.85
N LYS A 68 -9.46 7.28 -7.96
CA LYS A 68 -9.92 8.60 -8.38
C LYS A 68 -10.89 9.24 -7.39
N ILE A 69 -11.78 8.45 -6.78
CA ILE A 69 -12.69 8.92 -5.74
C ILE A 69 -11.90 9.30 -4.48
N LEU A 70 -10.93 8.48 -4.08
CA LEU A 70 -10.05 8.76 -2.95
C LEU A 70 -9.24 10.04 -3.17
N GLU A 71 -8.65 10.21 -4.36
CA GLU A 71 -7.90 11.42 -4.73
C GLU A 71 -8.79 12.66 -4.66
N LYS A 72 -10.00 12.60 -5.22
CA LYS A 72 -10.96 13.72 -5.16
C LYS A 72 -11.34 14.06 -3.71
N ASN A 73 -11.63 13.05 -2.89
CA ASN A 73 -12.01 13.25 -1.50
C ASN A 73 -10.84 13.80 -0.69
N LEU A 74 -9.63 13.27 -0.88
CA LEU A 74 -8.42 13.74 -0.22
C LEU A 74 -8.10 15.18 -0.62
N SER A 75 -8.19 15.52 -1.91
CA SER A 75 -8.00 16.89 -2.39
C SER A 75 -9.00 17.86 -1.78
N SER A 76 -10.29 17.52 -1.80
CA SER A 76 -11.34 18.34 -1.19
C SER A 76 -11.15 18.51 0.31
N LEU A 77 -10.80 17.45 1.02
CA LEU A 77 -10.58 17.48 2.46
C LEU A 77 -9.33 18.30 2.81
N SER A 78 -8.25 18.11 2.05
CA SER A 78 -7.00 18.86 2.23
C SER A 78 -7.20 20.35 2.00
N PHE A 79 -7.99 20.74 1.00
CA PHE A 79 -8.34 22.14 0.77
C PHE A 79 -9.13 22.72 1.95
N ARG A 80 -10.16 22.00 2.42
CA ARG A 80 -10.96 22.46 3.58
C ARG A 80 -10.08 22.61 4.83
N TYR A 81 -9.22 21.65 5.12
CA TYR A 81 -8.30 21.77 6.25
C TYR A 81 -7.29 22.90 6.07
N ALA A 82 -6.80 23.15 4.85
CA ALA A 82 -5.89 24.26 4.59
C ALA A 82 -6.56 25.61 4.89
N VAL A 83 -7.84 25.79 4.50
CA VAL A 83 -8.62 26.99 4.81
C VAL A 83 -8.82 27.16 6.32
N GLU A 84 -9.25 26.11 7.03
CA GLU A 84 -9.44 26.19 8.49
C GLU A 84 -8.13 26.45 9.24
N LEU A 85 -7.02 25.85 8.79
CA LEU A 85 -5.69 26.11 9.36
C LEU A 85 -5.21 27.53 9.08
N ASP A 86 -5.44 28.07 7.89
CA ASP A 86 -5.11 29.46 7.55
C ASP A 86 -5.88 30.44 8.44
N MET A 87 -7.19 30.22 8.61
CA MET A 87 -8.03 31.02 9.51
C MET A 87 -7.54 30.94 10.96
N MET A 88 -7.24 29.74 11.47
CA MET A 88 -6.73 29.56 12.82
C MET A 88 -5.36 30.24 13.01
N MET A 89 -4.45 30.11 12.03
CA MET A 89 -3.14 30.78 12.08
C MET A 89 -3.28 32.30 12.04
N GLY A 90 -4.20 32.84 11.23
CA GLY A 90 -4.51 34.28 11.20
C GLY A 90 -4.99 34.79 12.55
N ILE A 91 -5.96 34.11 13.17
CA ILE A 91 -6.46 34.45 14.51
C ILE A 91 -5.32 34.42 15.55
N ILE A 92 -4.45 33.40 15.52
CA ILE A 92 -3.31 33.31 16.44
C ILE A 92 -2.31 34.44 16.20
N ALA A 93 -1.99 34.75 14.94
CA ALA A 93 -1.07 35.83 14.61
C ALA A 93 -1.61 37.19 15.06
N ASP A 94 -2.89 37.45 14.86
CA ASP A 94 -3.55 38.70 15.27
C ASP A 94 -3.61 38.82 16.80
N THR A 95 -3.96 37.74 17.51
CA THR A 95 -4.07 37.73 18.98
C THR A 95 -2.73 37.83 19.68
N MET A 96 -1.68 37.21 19.13
CA MET A 96 -0.32 37.26 19.67
C MET A 96 0.54 38.37 19.08
N GLN A 97 -0.01 39.18 18.16
CA GLN A 97 0.70 40.24 17.44
C GLN A 97 2.02 39.75 16.81
N LEU A 98 1.99 38.54 16.21
CA LEU A 98 3.17 37.96 15.59
C LEU A 98 3.50 38.70 14.29
N ASP A 99 4.76 39.11 14.15
CA ASP A 99 5.24 39.72 12.92
C ASP A 99 5.76 38.67 11.91
N TRP A 100 6.18 39.16 10.76
CA TRP A 100 6.68 38.29 9.68
C TRP A 100 7.97 37.55 10.06
N ASP A 101 8.85 38.19 10.84
CA ASP A 101 10.12 37.61 11.24
C ASP A 101 9.91 36.48 12.28
N ASP A 102 8.97 36.66 13.20
CA ASP A 102 8.53 35.63 14.14
C ASP A 102 7.96 34.41 13.43
N LEU A 103 7.07 34.62 12.45
CA LEU A 103 6.50 33.53 11.67
C LEU A 103 7.57 32.79 10.85
N LYS A 104 8.53 33.52 10.27
CA LYS A 104 9.65 32.93 9.52
C LYS A 104 10.58 32.11 10.41
N ARG A 105 10.88 32.61 11.61
CA ARG A 105 11.65 31.89 12.63
C ARG A 105 10.92 30.62 13.06
N ARG A 106 9.62 30.72 13.41
CA ARG A 106 8.78 29.57 13.78
C ARG A 106 8.71 28.52 12.67
N ARG A 107 8.57 28.93 11.40
CA ARG A 107 8.58 28.01 10.25
C ARG A 107 9.89 27.25 10.13
N THR A 108 11.02 27.92 10.29
CA THR A 108 12.35 27.30 10.24
C THR A 108 12.51 26.23 11.32
N GLN A 109 12.09 26.55 12.56
CA GLN A 109 12.13 25.60 13.68
C GLN A 109 11.19 24.41 13.46
N SER A 110 9.97 24.65 12.96
CA SER A 110 9.03 23.57 12.65
C SER A 110 9.55 22.64 11.54
N VAL A 111 10.17 23.18 10.47
CA VAL A 111 10.77 22.36 9.41
C VAL A 111 11.91 21.51 9.97
N LYS A 112 12.78 22.08 10.81
CA LYS A 112 13.86 21.34 11.47
C LYS A 112 13.30 20.19 12.33
N ASN A 113 12.27 20.45 13.13
CA ASN A 113 11.62 19.45 13.97
C ASN A 113 11.00 18.32 13.15
N VAL A 114 10.24 18.64 12.09
CA VAL A 114 9.64 17.64 11.20
C VAL A 114 10.70 16.76 10.53
N LYS A 115 11.82 17.36 10.09
CA LYS A 115 12.95 16.61 9.52
C LYS A 115 13.61 15.69 10.54
N GLN A 116 13.85 16.18 11.76
CA GLN A 116 14.47 15.39 12.82
C GLN A 116 13.58 14.23 13.30
N THR A 117 12.26 14.38 13.20
CA THR A 117 11.28 13.39 13.64
C THR A 117 10.73 12.50 12.51
N ASN A 118 11.26 12.62 11.29
CA ASN A 118 10.75 11.91 10.09
C ASN A 118 9.23 12.05 9.92
N GLY A 119 8.68 13.24 10.19
CA GLY A 119 7.25 13.51 10.08
C GLY A 119 6.41 13.13 11.30
N ARG A 120 7.01 12.57 12.36
CA ARG A 120 6.30 12.22 13.60
C ARG A 120 6.35 13.38 14.60
N VAL A 121 5.39 14.30 14.49
CA VAL A 121 5.27 15.43 15.43
C VAL A 121 4.41 15.02 16.63
N SER A 122 4.99 14.96 17.83
CA SER A 122 4.28 14.78 19.11
C SER A 122 4.26 16.10 19.86
N LEU A 123 3.08 16.46 20.40
CA LEU A 123 2.90 17.68 21.19
C LEU A 123 3.46 17.50 22.60
N GLU A 124 3.33 16.31 23.20
CA GLU A 124 3.87 16.00 24.52
C GLU A 124 5.40 16.17 24.53
N LYS A 125 6.06 15.62 23.50
CA LYS A 125 7.50 15.74 23.35
C LYS A 125 7.95 17.18 23.09
N ARG A 126 7.10 17.99 22.45
CA ARG A 126 7.37 19.40 22.21
C ARG A 126 7.21 20.25 23.47
N ALA A 127 6.25 19.91 24.34
CA ALA A 127 6.08 20.56 25.63
C ALA A 127 7.27 20.28 26.56
N GLN A 128 7.78 19.04 26.58
CA GLN A 128 8.97 18.67 27.37
C GLN A 128 10.22 19.45 26.96
N LEU A 129 10.45 19.62 25.65
CA LEU A 129 11.58 20.41 25.15
C LEU A 129 11.47 21.90 25.50
N TRP A 130 10.25 22.42 25.60
CA TRP A 130 10.01 23.79 26.06
C TRP A 130 10.37 23.96 27.53
N ASP A 131 10.04 22.98 28.37
CA ASP A 131 10.46 22.99 29.76
C ASP A 131 12.00 22.91 29.83
N GLU A 132 12.66 22.03 29.08
CA GLU A 132 14.13 21.86 29.10
C GLU A 132 14.93 23.10 28.62
N ASP A 133 14.47 23.82 27.58
CA ASP A 133 15.15 25.04 27.08
C ASP A 133 15.10 26.19 28.11
N ASP A 134 14.05 26.28 28.95
CA ASP A 134 13.89 27.33 29.97
C ASP A 134 14.83 27.11 31.19
N TRP A 135 15.20 25.86 31.50
CA TRP A 135 16.16 25.54 32.57
C TRP A 135 17.63 25.63 32.16
N SER A 136 17.93 25.77 30.86
CA SER A 136 19.31 25.77 30.35
C SER A 136 20.00 27.15 30.38
N ASP A 137 19.22 28.23 30.48
CA ASP A 137 19.74 29.61 30.54
C ASP A 137 20.09 30.07 31.97
N ASP A 138 19.64 29.37 33.01
CA ASP A 138 19.87 29.76 34.42
C ASP A 138 21.20 29.25 35.03
N GLU A 139 21.95 28.37 34.34
CA GLU A 139 23.14 27.72 34.91
C GLU A 139 24.48 28.44 34.63
N TRP A 140 24.46 29.63 34.00
CA TRP A 140 25.68 30.40 33.67
C TRP A 140 25.82 31.79 34.32
N GLN A 141 25.12 32.06 35.43
CA GLN A 141 25.34 33.28 36.23
C GLN A 141 25.73 33.00 37.70
N SER A 142 26.77 32.19 37.92
CA SER A 142 27.45 32.10 39.23
C SER A 142 28.96 32.03 39.09
#